data_AF-A0A933R7Q3-F1
#
_entry.id   AF-A0A933R7Q3-F1
#
_cell.length_a   1.000
_cell.length_b   1.000
_cell.length_c   1.000
_cell.angle_alpha   90.00
_cell.angle_beta   90.00
_cell.angle_gamma   90.00
#
_symmetry.space_group_name_H-M   'P 1'
#
loop_
_entity.id
_entity.type
_entity.pdbx_description
1 polymer ?
#
loop_
_entity_poly.entity_id
_entity_poly.type
_entity_poly.pdbx_seq_one_letter_code
_entity_poly.pdbx_strand_id
1 'polypeptide(L)'
;GLSAWRDAPYYTDRERAALGLTEVVPRVADAGVPDEVIATAESHFTPDELAALLFSIVLINSWNRLVLSARTPAGSYTVRAH
;
A
#
# COMPACT_ATOMS: atom_id res chain seq x y z
N GLY A 1 13.45 -2.35 -4.60
CA GLY A 1 12.87 -3.35 -3.69
C GLY A 1 11.36 -3.34 -3.83
N LEU A 2 10.68 -2.47 -3.07
CA LEU A 2 9.21 -2.41 -3.06
C LEU A 2 8.58 -1.96 -4.39
N SER A 3 9.20 -1.03 -5.12
CA SER A 3 8.69 -0.55 -6.43
C SER A 3 8.65 -1.63 -7.52
N ALA A 4 9.34 -2.75 -7.32
CA ALA A 4 9.42 -3.89 -8.25
C ALA A 4 8.95 -5.19 -7.58
N TRP A 5 8.00 -5.11 -6.65
CA TRP A 5 7.61 -6.25 -5.81
C TRP A 5 7.02 -7.43 -6.60
N ARG A 6 6.42 -7.16 -7.77
CA ARG A 6 5.90 -8.21 -8.67
C ARG A 6 6.98 -9.18 -9.11
N ASP A 7 8.17 -8.66 -9.40
CA ASP A 7 9.30 -9.42 -9.92
C ASP A 7 10.24 -9.91 -8.79
N ALA A 8 9.97 -9.52 -7.55
CA ALA A 8 10.81 -9.85 -6.40
C ALA A 8 10.50 -11.25 -5.85
N PRO A 9 11.46 -12.18 -5.79
CA PRO A 9 11.20 -13.59 -5.44
C PRO A 9 10.96 -13.83 -3.94
N TYR A 10 11.13 -12.81 -3.09
CA TYR A 10 11.13 -12.95 -1.64
C TYR A 10 9.79 -12.55 -0.97
N TYR A 11 8.76 -12.20 -1.75
CA TYR A 11 7.40 -11.99 -1.22
C TYR A 11 6.57 -13.26 -1.35
N THR A 12 5.94 -13.63 -0.24
CA THR A 12 4.91 -14.69 -0.18
C THR A 12 3.65 -14.28 -0.95
N ASP A 13 2.80 -15.24 -1.29
CA ASP A 13 1.54 -14.97 -1.99
C ASP A 13 0.61 -14.06 -1.17
N ARG A 14 0.59 -14.23 0.15
CA ARG A 14 -0.15 -13.35 1.07
C ARG A 14 0.37 -11.91 1.04
N GLU A 15 1.68 -11.71 1.02
CA GLU A 15 2.28 -10.37 0.90
C GLU A 15 2.01 -9.77 -0.49
N ARG A 16 2.08 -10.56 -1.55
CA ARG A 16 1.74 -10.14 -2.92
C ARG A 16 0.29 -9.68 -3.03
N ALA A 17 -0.65 -10.41 -2.40
CA ALA A 17 -2.05 -10.02 -2.32
C ALA A 17 -2.23 -8.67 -1.59
N ALA A 18 -1.55 -8.48 -0.46
CA ALA A 18 -1.58 -7.20 0.25
C ALA A 18 -1.00 -6.04 -0.58
N LEU A 19 0.09 -6.27 -1.30
CA LEU A 19 0.72 -5.28 -2.18
C LEU A 19 -0.17 -4.93 -3.37
N GLY A 20 -0.82 -5.92 -3.98
CA GLY A 20 -1.82 -5.70 -5.05
C GLY A 20 -2.95 -4.80 -4.57
N LEU A 21 -3.52 -5.09 -3.40
CA LEU A 21 -4.56 -4.25 -2.80
C LEU A 21 -4.06 -2.83 -2.49
N THR A 22 -2.83 -2.71 -1.99
CA THR A 22 -2.18 -1.42 -1.67
C THR A 22 -2.01 -0.52 -2.89
N GLU A 23 -1.83 -1.06 -4.08
CA GLU A 23 -1.70 -0.25 -5.31
C GLU A 23 -3.02 0.29 -5.85
N VAL A 24 -4.12 -0.43 -5.58
CA VAL A 24 -5.44 -0.12 -6.14
C VAL A 24 -6.25 0.78 -5.21
N VAL A 25 -6.32 0.45 -3.92
CA VAL A 25 -7.14 1.17 -2.93
C VAL A 25 -6.90 2.69 -2.92
N PRO A 26 -5.68 3.23 -3.09
CA PRO A 26 -5.47 4.68 -3.16
C PRO A 26 -6.20 5.37 -4.31
N ARG A 27 -6.49 4.63 -5.39
CA ARG A 27 -7.16 5.07 -6.63
C ARG A 27 -8.61 4.57 -6.74
N VAL A 28 -9.18 4.10 -5.63
CA VAL A 28 -10.54 3.51 -5.61
C VAL A 28 -11.62 4.46 -6.14
N ALA A 29 -11.41 5.78 -6.04
CA ALA A 29 -12.33 6.78 -6.58
C ALA A 29 -12.42 6.77 -8.11
N ASP A 30 -11.40 6.28 -8.81
CA ASP A 30 -11.32 6.33 -10.27
C ASP A 30 -12.06 5.14 -10.92
N ALA A 31 -11.91 3.94 -10.36
CA ALA A 31 -12.39 2.69 -10.96
C ALA A 31 -12.86 1.63 -9.96
N GLY A 32 -12.91 1.94 -8.66
CA GLY A 32 -13.14 0.93 -7.63
C GLY A 32 -11.95 -0.01 -7.42
N VAL A 33 -12.19 -1.14 -6.75
CA VAL A 33 -11.22 -2.24 -6.60
C VAL A 33 -11.64 -3.35 -7.57
N PRO A 34 -10.78 -3.81 -8.50
CA PRO A 34 -11.11 -4.92 -9.38
C PRO A 34 -11.43 -6.19 -8.60
N ASP A 35 -12.44 -6.94 -9.06
CA ASP A 35 -12.94 -8.15 -8.40
C ASP A 35 -11.83 -9.20 -8.21
N GLU A 36 -10.92 -9.33 -9.17
CA GLU A 36 -9.77 -10.24 -9.10
C GLU A 36 -8.80 -9.89 -7.96
N VAL A 37 -8.62 -8.59 -7.67
CA VAL A 37 -7.73 -8.12 -6.60
C VAL A 37 -8.34 -8.37 -5.24
N ILE A 38 -9.64 -8.10 -5.08
CA ILE A 38 -10.33 -8.37 -3.81
C ILE A 38 -10.45 -9.88 -3.57
N ALA A 39 -10.80 -10.67 -4.59
CA ALA A 39 -10.88 -12.13 -4.47
C ALA A 39 -9.52 -12.76 -4.11
N THR A 40 -8.42 -12.25 -4.70
CA THR A 40 -7.08 -12.70 -4.33
C THR A 40 -6.78 -12.38 -2.85
N ALA A 41 -7.12 -11.19 -2.38
CA ALA A 41 -6.96 -10.83 -0.97
C ALA A 41 -7.82 -11.71 -0.05
N GLU A 42 -9.09 -11.95 -0.38
CA GLU A 42 -10.00 -12.81 0.39
C GLU A 42 -9.51 -14.27 0.48
N SER A 43 -8.77 -14.75 -0.52
CA SER A 43 -8.17 -16.09 -0.48
C SER A 43 -7.02 -16.24 0.54
N HIS A 44 -6.42 -15.12 0.95
CA HIS A 44 -5.23 -15.10 1.80
C HIS A 44 -5.46 -14.51 3.19
N PHE A 45 -6.54 -13.76 3.42
CA PHE A 45 -6.82 -13.04 4.66
C PHE A 45 -8.19 -13.42 5.23
N THR A 46 -8.30 -13.53 6.55
CA THR A 46 -9.64 -13.59 7.19
C THR A 46 -10.36 -12.24 7.04
N PRO A 47 -11.69 -12.17 7.25
CA PRO A 47 -12.42 -10.91 7.17
C PRO A 47 -11.85 -9.81 8.10
N ASP A 48 -11.47 -10.17 9.33
CA ASP A 48 -10.90 -9.22 10.29
C ASP A 48 -9.51 -8.74 9.86
N GLU A 49 -8.68 -9.64 9.32
CA GLU A 49 -7.36 -9.28 8.81
C GLU A 49 -7.45 -8.41 7.56
N LEU A 50 -8.39 -8.70 6.66
CA LEU A 50 -8.64 -7.91 5.47
C LEU A 50 -9.14 -6.50 5.83
N ALA A 51 -10.05 -6.40 6.80
CA ALA A 51 -10.49 -5.12 7.33
C ALA A 51 -9.33 -4.31 7.94
N ALA A 52 -8.47 -4.96 8.74
CA ALA A 52 -7.28 -4.32 9.31
C ALA A 52 -6.27 -3.88 8.22
N LEU A 53 -6.10 -4.68 7.18
CA LEU A 53 -5.25 -4.36 6.03
C LEU A 53 -5.78 -3.13 5.28
N LEU A 54 -7.07 -3.12 4.92
CA LEU A 54 -7.72 -1.98 4.27
C LEU A 54 -7.60 -0.71 5.11
N PHE A 55 -7.86 -0.81 6.41
CA PHE A 55 -7.71 0.30 7.34
C PHE A 55 -6.27 0.85 7.33
N SER A 56 -5.27 -0.03 7.38
CA SER A 56 -3.86 0.35 7.33
C SER A 56 -3.48 1.07 6.04
N ILE A 57 -3.97 0.57 4.89
CA ILE A 57 -3.75 1.18 3.57
C ILE A 57 -4.38 2.57 3.51
N VAL A 58 -5.63 2.71 3.97
CA VAL A 58 -6.32 4.00 3.99
C VAL A 58 -5.63 4.98 4.92
N LEU A 59 -5.22 4.53 6.11
CA LEU A 59 -4.55 5.35 7.11
C LEU A 59 -3.23 5.92 6.56
N ILE A 60 -2.35 5.10 6.00
CA ILE A 60 -1.07 5.58 5.48
C ILE A 60 -1.24 6.52 4.28
N ASN A 61 -2.21 6.25 3.40
CA ASN A 61 -2.52 7.14 2.28
C ASN A 61 -3.08 8.48 2.74
N SER A 62 -3.93 8.48 3.77
CA SER A 62 -4.49 9.69 4.35
C SER A 62 -3.40 10.52 5.03
N TRP A 63 -2.50 9.88 5.77
CA TRP A 63 -1.36 10.54 6.39
C TRP A 63 -0.45 11.20 5.35
N ASN A 64 -0.10 10.49 4.27
CA ASN A 64 0.71 11.04 3.18
C ASN A 64 0.06 12.29 2.56
N ARG A 65 -1.26 12.27 2.32
CA ARG A 65 -2.00 13.42 1.79
C ARG A 65 -2.02 14.59 2.75
N LEU A 66 -2.12 14.33 4.06
CA LEU A 66 -2.07 15.37 5.09
C LEU A 66 -0.71 16.06 5.11
N VAL A 67 0.38 15.29 5.15
CA VAL A 67 1.75 15.82 5.16
C VAL A 67 2.04 16.66 3.92
N LEU A 68 1.66 16.17 2.73
CA LEU A 68 1.81 16.89 1.47
C LEU A 68 1.00 18.18 1.44
N SER A 69 -0.26 18.14 1.89
CA SER A 69 -1.14 19.32 1.98
C SER A 69 -0.60 20.36 2.95
N ALA A 70 -0.01 19.91 4.06
CA ALA A 70 0.61 20.77 5.07
C ALA A 70 1.98 21.33 4.64
N ARG A 71 2.51 20.94 3.46
CA ARG A 71 3.85 21.33 2.95
C ARG A 71 4.97 21.10 3.97
N THR A 72 4.82 20.09 4.81
CA THR A 72 5.85 19.76 5.81
C THR A 72 7.07 19.20 5.07
N PRO A 73 8.27 19.82 5.17
CA PRO A 73 9.46 19.32 4.50
C PRO A 73 9.78 17.91 4.99
N ALA A 74 9.86 16.94 4.09
CA ALA A 74 10.36 15.62 4.44
C ALA A 74 11.87 15.71 4.70
N GLY A 75 12.29 15.36 5.91
CA GLY A 75 13.68 15.15 6.39
C GLY A 75 14.79 15.97 5.72
N SER A 76 15.49 16.80 6.49
CA SER A 76 16.73 17.49 6.08
C SER A 76 17.95 16.56 6.06
N TYR A 77 17.83 15.37 5.44
CA TYR A 77 18.96 14.47 5.30
C TYR A 77 19.99 15.07 4.35
N THR A 78 21.12 15.49 4.91
CA THR A 78 22.32 15.87 4.17
C THR A 78 23.30 14.72 4.27
N VAL A 79 23.65 14.12 3.13
CA VAL A 79 24.77 13.17 3.06
C VAL A 79 26.02 13.97 3.45
N ARG A 80 26.67 13.61 4.56
CA ARG A 80 28.00 14.15 4.89
C ARG A 80 28.93 13.77 3.76
N ALA A 81 29.35 14.76 2.97
CA ALA A 81 30.44 14.59 2.03
C ALA A 81 31.71 14.25 2.81
N HIS A 82 32.34 13.14 2.45
CA HIS A 82 33.69 12.78 2.87
C HIS A 82 34.72 13.57 2.06
#